data_AF-A0A7K2EAU8-F1
#
_entry.id   AF-A0A7K2EAU8-F1
#
_cell.length_a   1.000
_cell.length_b   1.000
_cell.length_c   1.000
_cell.angle_alpha   90.00
_cell.angle_beta   90.00
_cell.angle_gamma   90.00
#
_symmetry.space_group_name_H-M   'P 1'
#
loop_
_entity.id
_entity.type
_entity.pdbx_description
1 polymer ?
#
loop_
_entity_poly.entity_id
_entity_poly.type
_entity_poly.pdbx_seq_one_letter_code
_entity_poly.pdbx_strand_id
1 'polypeptide(L)' 'MADTKNMTLRMDERLAEKVQTIAEVEGTTVSDVIRDALAEHVERRRRDPEFQAMLQRNLQRHKQLLNMLADA' A
#
# COMPACT_ATOMS: atom_id res chain seq x y z
N MET A 1 0.15 -14.51 16.50
CA MET A 1 0.94 -13.28 16.25
C MET A 1 0.98 -13.12 14.75
N ALA A 2 0.40 -12.04 14.20
CA ALA A 2 0.41 -11.84 12.75
C ALA A 2 1.86 -11.71 12.27
N ASP A 3 2.19 -12.34 11.14
CA ASP A 3 3.53 -12.29 10.54
C ASP A 3 3.94 -10.83 10.31
N THR A 4 4.90 -10.34 11.09
CA THR A 4 5.50 -9.02 10.89
C THR A 4 6.68 -9.14 9.95
N LYS A 5 6.66 -8.38 8.84
CA LYS A 5 7.77 -8.32 7.89
C LYS A 5 8.59 -7.05 8.12
N ASN A 6 9.89 -7.21 8.36
CA ASN A 6 10.81 -6.08 8.42
C ASN A 6 10.94 -5.42 7.04
N MET A 7 10.86 -4.09 7.00
CA MET A 7 11.01 -3.29 5.79
C MET A 7 11.81 -2.03 6.09
N THR A 8 12.73 -1.69 5.19
CA THR A 8 13.45 -0.41 5.20
C THR A 8 12.81 0.50 4.17
N LEU A 9 12.30 1.66 4.61
CA LEU A 9 11.67 2.66 3.75
C LEU A 9 12.58 3.90 3.70
N ARG A 10 12.91 4.36 2.48
CA ARG A 10 13.51 5.68 2.28
C ARG A 10 12.38 6.69 2.20
N MET A 11 12.45 7.73 3.02
CA MET A 11 11.49 8.82 3.05
C MET A 11 12.20 10.17 2.99
N ASP A 12 11.46 11.18 2.55
CA ASP A 12 11.90 12.57 2.62
C ASP A 12 12.10 12.98 4.09
N GLU A 13 13.16 13.76 4.35
CA GLU A 13 13.55 14.17 5.70
C GLU A 13 12.45 14.96 6.41
N ARG A 14 11.81 15.91 5.71
CA ARG A 14 10.74 16.72 6.32
C ARG A 14 9.51 15.89 6.61
N LEU A 15 9.23 14.86 5.81
CA LEU A 15 8.14 13.93 6.10
C LEU A 15 8.46 13.07 7.32
N ALA A 16 9.71 12.59 7.45
CA ALA A 16 10.16 11.82 8.60
C ALA A 16 9.99 12.62 9.91
N GLU A 17 10.42 13.88 9.91
CA GLU A 17 10.26 14.79 11.06
C GLU A 17 8.79 14.95 11.46
N LYS A 18 7.89 15.17 10.49
CA LYS A 18 6.46 15.32 10.75
C LYS A 18 5.85 14.06 11.36
N VAL A 19 6.18 12.89 10.81
CA VAL A 19 5.68 11.61 11.34
C VAL A 19 6.20 11.39 12.75
N GLN A 20 7.46 11.76 13.02
CA GLN A 20 8.03 11.66 14.35
C GLN A 20 7.32 12.59 15.35
N THR A 21 7.03 13.84 14.99
CA THR A 21 6.24 14.72 15.86
C THR A 21 4.86 14.15 16.17
N ILE A 22 4.19 13.55 15.18
CA ILE A 22 2.88 12.90 15.40
C ILE A 22 3.02 11.74 16.40
N ALA A 23 4.00 10.86 16.17
CA ALA A 23 4.26 9.72 17.05
C ALA A 23 4.55 10.17 18.50
N GLU A 24 5.34 11.22 18.68
CA GLU A 24 5.65 11.79 20.00
C GLU A 24 4.41 12.35 20.71
N VAL A 25 3.55 13.08 19.99
CA VAL A 25 2.31 13.64 20.53
C VAL A 25 1.30 12.54 20.88
N GLU A 26 1.21 11.49 20.08
CA GLU A 26 0.28 10.37 20.27
C GLU A 26 0.81 9.30 21.25
N GLY A 27 2.08 9.40 21.66
CA GLY A 27 2.73 8.40 22.51
C GLY A 27 2.92 7.04 21.82
N THR A 28 3.00 7.04 20.49
CA THR A 28 3.16 5.85 19.64
C THR A 28 4.54 5.82 19.00
N THR A 29 4.85 4.76 18.24
CA THR A 29 6.10 4.72 17.46
C THR A 29 5.88 5.26 16.05
N VAL A 30 6.94 5.80 15.43
CA VAL A 30 6.94 6.16 14.00
C VAL A 30 6.47 4.99 13.13
N SER A 31 6.83 3.76 13.50
CA SER A 31 6.41 2.55 12.78
C SER A 31 4.91 2.27 12.89
N ASP A 32 4.29 2.58 14.03
CA ASP A 32 2.84 2.42 14.21
C ASP A 32 2.08 3.47 13.39
N VAL A 33 2.50 4.73 13.45
CA VAL A 33 1.90 5.80 12.63
C VAL A 33 1.97 5.48 11.13
N ILE A 34 3.14 4.99 10.66
CA ILE A 34 3.30 4.58 9.25
C ILE A 34 2.41 3.38 8.92
N ARG A 35 2.34 2.38 9.81
CA ARG A 35 1.52 1.19 9.60
C ARG A 35 0.05 1.55 9.49
N ASP A 36 -0.44 2.41 10.37
CA ASP A 36 -1.84 2.83 10.39
C ASP A 36 -2.20 3.64 9.15
N ALA A 37 -1.34 4.59 8.76
CA ALA A 37 -1.51 5.37 7.53
C ALA A 37 -1.53 4.47 6.27
N LEU A 38 -0.65 3.45 6.21
CA LEU A 38 -0.64 2.49 5.10
C LEU A 38 -1.87 1.58 5.11
N ALA A 39 -2.30 1.10 6.27
CA ALA A 39 -3.51 0.27 6.40
C ALA A 39 -4.75 1.04 5.95
N GLU A 40 -4.89 2.29 6.38
CA GLU A 40 -5.98 3.17 5.95
C GLU A 40 -5.94 3.42 4.44
N HIS A 41 -4.75 3.68 3.89
CA HIS A 41 -4.58 3.85 2.44
C HIS A 41 -5.03 2.62 1.66
N VAL A 42 -4.60 1.43 2.09
CA VAL A 42 -4.98 0.16 1.45
C VAL A 42 -6.48 -0.07 1.53
N GLU A 43 -7.10 0.14 2.69
CA GLU A 43 -8.55 -0.02 2.86
C GLU A 43 -9.34 0.96 1.98
N ARG A 44 -8.88 2.21 1.89
CA ARG A 44 -9.49 3.21 0.99
C ARG A 44 -9.42 2.77 -0.46
N ARG A 45 -8.25 2.31 -0.93
CA ARG A 45 -8.09 1.78 -2.30
C ARG A 45 -8.90 0.52 -2.54
N ARG A 46 -9.03 -0.36 -1.54
CA ARG A 46 -9.86 -1.57 -1.64
C ARG A 46 -11.32 -1.24 -1.85
N ARG A 47 -11.82 -0.15 -1.26
CA ARG A 47 -13.23 0.29 -1.38
C ARG A 47 -13.49 1.21 -2.57
N ASP A 48 -12.44 1.69 -3.24
CA ASP A 48 -12.53 2.58 -4.39
C ASP A 48 -13.00 1.82 -5.64
N PRO A 49 -14.21 2.09 -6.17
CA PRO A 49 -14.74 1.38 -7.33
C PRO A 49 -13.92 1.61 -8.61
N GLU A 50 -13.31 2.78 -8.76
CA GLU A 50 -12.46 3.08 -9.92
C GLU A 50 -11.18 2.26 -9.88
N PHE A 51 -10.58 2.15 -8.68
CA PHE A 51 -9.41 1.32 -8.46
C PHE A 51 -9.72 -0.16 -8.72
N GLN A 52 -10.85 -0.67 -8.23
CA GLN A 52 -11.30 -2.04 -8.51
C GLN A 52 -11.53 -2.28 -10.00
N ALA A 53 -12.18 -1.36 -10.70
CA ALA A 53 -12.41 -1.47 -12.13
C ALA A 53 -11.08 -1.46 -12.91
N MET A 54 -10.11 -0.63 -12.50
CA MET A 54 -8.77 -0.63 -13.08
C MET A 54 -8.05 -1.95 -12.87
N LEU A 55 -8.11 -2.53 -11.67
CA LEU A 55 -7.54 -3.86 -11.39
C LEU A 55 -8.17 -4.95 -12.27
N GLN A 56 -9.50 -4.96 -12.40
CA GLN A 56 -10.21 -5.92 -13.25
C GLN A 56 -9.81 -5.79 -14.73
N ARG A 57 -9.69 -4.55 -15.24
CA ARG A 57 -9.24 -4.29 -16.61
C ARG A 57 -7.82 -4.81 -16.85
N ASN A 58 -6.90 -4.55 -15.91
CA ASN A 58 -5.53 -5.04 -16.01
C ASN A 58 -5.48 -6.57 -15.99
N LEU A 59 -6.25 -7.21 -15.12
CA LEU A 59 -6.34 -8.67 -15.06
C LEU A 59 -6.87 -9.26 -16.38
N GLN A 60 -7.92 -8.66 -16.95
CA GLN A 60 -8.47 -9.12 -18.23
C GLN A 60 -7.44 -8.99 -19.36
N ARG A 61 -6.71 -7.87 -19.41
CA ARG A 61 -5.64 -7.66 -20.39
C ARG A 61 -4.52 -8.70 -20.23
N HIS A 62 -4.08 -8.98 -19.01
CA HIS A 62 -3.07 -10.01 -18.78
C HIS A 62 -3.56 -11.40 -19.18
N LYS A 63 -4.81 -11.76 -18.89
CA LYS A 63 -5.39 -13.03 -19.37
C LYS A 63 -5.43 -13.13 -20.89
N GLN A 64 -5.80 -12.05 -21.58
CA GLN A 64 -5.77 -12.02 -23.05
C GLN A 64 -4.37 -12.22 -23.60
N LEU A 65 -3.36 -11.55 -23.02
CA LEU A 65 -1.96 -11.72 -23.42
C LEU A 65 -1.47 -13.16 -23.19
N LEU A 66 -1.84 -13.78 -22.07
CA LEU A 66 -1.49 -15.17 -21.80
C LEU A 66 -2.14 -16.13 -22.80
N ASN A 67 -3.42 -15.94 -23.15
CA ASN A 67 -4.11 -16.77 -24.14
C ASN A 67 -3.46 -16.63 -25.53
N MET A 68 -3.11 -15.41 -25.94
CA MET A 68 -2.41 -15.16 -27.21
C MET A 68 -1.05 -15.88 -27.30
N LEU A 69 -0.36 -16.06 -26.18
CA LEU A 69 0.94 -16.74 -26.13
C LEU A 69 0.82 -18.26 -25.92
N ALA A 70 -0.29 -18.74 -25.36
CA ALA A 70 -0.53 -20.18 -25.15
C ALA A 70 -1.06 -20.87 -26.41
N ASP A 71 -1.72 -20.11 -27.30
CA ASP A 71 -2.21 -20.59 -28.60
C ASP A 71 -1.13 -20.45 -29.72
N ALA A 72 0.14 -20.23 -29.36
CA ALA A 72 1.31 -20.15 -30.25
C ALA A 72 2.33 -21.25 -29.92
#